data_AF-A0A377XJ04-F1
#
_entry.id   AF-A0A377XJ04-F1
#
_cell.length_a   1.000
_cell.length_b   1.000
_cell.length_c   1.000
_cell.angle_alpha   90.00
_cell.angle_beta   90.00
_cell.angle_gamma   90.00
#
_symmetry.space_group_name_H-M   'P 1'
#
loop_
_entity.id
_entity.type
_entity.pdbx_description
1 polymer ?
#
loop_
_entity_poly.entity_id
_entity_poly.type
_entity_poly.pdbx_seq_one_letter_code
_entity_poly.pdbx_strand_id
1 'polypeptide(L)'
;MPPNICNAAYLASQARQLADTYSKNVITRVIGEQQMRELGMNAYLAVGNGSQNESLMSVIEYKGNPAEDARPIVLVGKGLTFDSGGISIKPAEGMDEMKYDMCRRGGGVRRDADGCRTAAAAERHRRAGGL
;
A
#
# COMPACT_ATOMS: atom_id res chain seq x y z
N MET A 1 -6.96 -2.81 -11.05
CA MET A 1 -6.11 -3.75 -11.81
C MET A 1 -6.32 -5.15 -11.26
N PRO A 2 -6.23 -6.22 -12.08
CA PRO A 2 -6.39 -7.58 -11.60
C PRO A 2 -5.16 -8.03 -10.79
N PRO A 3 -5.31 -8.96 -9.84
CA PRO A 3 -4.28 -9.32 -8.88
C PRO A 3 -3.06 -10.04 -9.49
N ASN A 4 -3.22 -10.63 -10.68
CA ASN A 4 -2.12 -11.22 -11.45
C ASN A 4 -1.16 -10.17 -12.05
N ILE A 5 -1.60 -8.91 -12.16
CA ILE A 5 -0.76 -7.77 -12.61
C ILE A 5 -0.39 -6.90 -11.41
N CYS A 6 -1.37 -6.57 -10.57
CA CYS A 6 -1.21 -5.66 -9.44
C CYS A 6 -0.80 -6.41 -8.17
N ASN A 7 0.37 -7.03 -8.19
CA ASN A 7 0.99 -7.67 -7.01
C ASN A 7 1.85 -6.68 -6.20
N ALA A 8 2.47 -7.16 -5.12
CA ALA A 8 3.31 -6.32 -4.26
C ALA A 8 4.50 -5.68 -5.02
N ALA A 9 5.09 -6.41 -5.98
CA ALA A 9 6.16 -5.89 -6.84
C ALA A 9 5.69 -4.75 -7.75
N TYR A 10 4.46 -4.85 -8.27
CA TYR A 10 3.83 -3.77 -9.02
C TYR A 10 3.59 -2.53 -8.14
N LEU A 11 3.06 -2.70 -6.92
CA LEU A 11 2.90 -1.55 -6.01
C LEU A 11 4.24 -0.88 -5.68
N ALA A 12 5.29 -1.67 -5.47
CA ALA A 12 6.64 -1.17 -5.25
C ALA A 12 7.20 -0.44 -6.48
N SER A 13 6.92 -0.92 -7.70
CA SER A 13 7.34 -0.23 -8.92
C SER A 13 6.62 1.11 -9.10
N GLN A 14 5.32 1.17 -8.81
CA GLN A 14 4.56 2.42 -8.83
C GLN A 14 5.06 3.41 -7.77
N ALA A 15 5.43 2.94 -6.58
CA ALA A 15 6.02 3.79 -5.54
C ALA A 15 7.38 4.38 -5.96
N ARG A 16 8.21 3.62 -6.69
CA ARG A 16 9.47 4.12 -7.25
C ARG A 16 9.22 5.17 -8.34
N GLN A 17 8.31 4.89 -9.28
CA GLN A 17 7.93 5.84 -10.33
C GLN A 17 7.40 7.17 -9.76
N LEU A 18 6.66 7.12 -8.64
CA LEU A 18 6.21 8.33 -7.95
C LEU A 18 7.38 9.16 -7.43
N ALA A 19 8.39 8.51 -6.82
CA ALA A 19 9.60 9.21 -6.38
C ALA A 19 10.40 9.77 -7.55
N ASP A 20 10.51 9.04 -8.67
CA ASP A 20 11.19 9.54 -9.88
C ASP A 20 10.50 10.80 -10.43
N THR A 21 9.16 10.80 -10.43
CA THR A 21 8.34 11.93 -10.89
C THR A 21 8.46 13.15 -9.98
N TYR A 22 8.52 12.94 -8.65
CA TYR A 22 8.50 13.98 -7.63
C TYR A 22 9.79 14.00 -6.77
N SER A 23 10.93 13.79 -7.42
CA SER A 23 12.23 13.54 -6.78
C SER A 23 12.75 14.65 -5.86
N LYS A 24 12.20 15.86 -5.96
CA LYS A 24 12.55 16.98 -5.07
C LYS A 24 12.17 16.72 -3.61
N ASN A 25 10.99 16.14 -3.40
CA ASN A 25 10.38 16.05 -2.07
C ASN A 25 9.93 14.63 -1.72
N VAL A 26 9.98 13.68 -2.65
CA VAL A 26 9.52 12.30 -2.44
C VAL A 26 10.70 11.33 -2.50
N ILE A 27 10.84 10.51 -1.46
CA ILE A 27 11.84 9.44 -1.38
C ILE A 27 11.08 8.13 -1.16
N THR A 28 11.40 7.11 -1.94
CA THR A 28 10.80 5.77 -1.79
C THR A 28 11.86 4.76 -1.36
N ARG A 29 11.52 3.94 -0.37
CA ARG A 29 12.27 2.76 0.06
C ARG A 29 11.38 1.53 -0.05
N VAL A 30 11.95 0.41 -0.45
CA VAL A 30 11.23 -0.87 -0.52
C VAL A 30 11.94 -1.85 0.40
N ILE A 31 11.20 -2.37 1.36
CA ILE A 31 11.66 -3.36 2.33
C ILE A 31 11.19 -4.73 1.82
N GLY A 32 12.16 -5.61 1.54
CA GLY A 32 11.91 -6.98 1.10
C GLY A 32 11.92 -7.98 2.25
N GLU A 33 11.67 -9.26 1.96
CA GLU A 33 11.50 -10.27 3.01
C GLU A 33 12.73 -10.49 3.89
N GLN A 34 13.94 -10.38 3.32
CA GLN A 34 15.17 -10.51 4.10
C GLN A 34 15.26 -9.42 5.18
N GLN A 35 15.02 -8.16 4.79
CA GLN A 35 15.01 -7.03 5.73
C GLN A 35 13.86 -7.16 6.73
N MET A 36 12.68 -7.65 6.30
CA MET A 36 11.57 -7.93 7.22
C MET A 36 11.96 -9.00 8.26
N ARG A 37 12.74 -10.03 7.88
CA ARG A 37 13.26 -11.04 8.81
C ARG A 37 14.20 -10.41 9.83
N GLU A 38 15.14 -9.57 9.38
CA GLU A 38 16.08 -8.85 10.25
C GLU A 38 15.37 -7.88 11.21
N LEU A 39 14.29 -7.24 10.76
CA LEU A 39 13.45 -6.35 11.57
C LEU A 39 12.47 -7.10 12.49
N GLY A 40 12.42 -8.44 12.45
CA GLY A 40 11.53 -9.24 13.28
C GLY A 40 10.04 -9.14 12.90
N MET A 41 9.72 -8.79 11.64
CA MET A 41 8.35 -8.63 11.13
C MET A 41 7.67 -9.99 10.82
N ASN A 42 7.77 -10.94 11.77
CA ASN A 42 7.36 -12.33 11.59
C ASN A 42 5.87 -12.48 11.26
N ALA A 43 5.00 -11.61 11.80
CA ALA A 43 3.57 -11.64 11.51
C ALA A 43 3.27 -11.29 10.03
N TYR A 44 4.00 -10.33 9.46
CA TYR A 44 3.86 -9.97 8.04
C TYR A 44 4.32 -11.14 7.18
N LEU A 45 5.51 -11.66 7.47
CA LEU A 45 6.12 -12.78 6.74
C LEU A 45 5.24 -14.03 6.78
N ALA A 46 4.62 -14.35 7.92
CA ALA A 46 3.74 -15.50 8.06
C ALA A 46 2.52 -15.44 7.11
N VAL A 47 1.94 -14.26 6.91
CA VAL A 47 0.82 -14.07 5.96
C VAL A 47 1.29 -14.22 4.52
N GLY A 48 2.45 -13.66 4.19
CA GLY A 48 3.02 -13.70 2.84
C GLY A 48 3.53 -15.07 2.40
N ASN A 49 4.01 -15.89 3.33
CA ASN A 49 4.66 -17.17 3.05
C ASN A 49 3.76 -18.20 2.33
N GLY A 50 2.44 -17.99 2.33
CA GLY A 50 1.49 -18.83 1.58
C GLY A 50 1.39 -18.49 0.09
N SER A 51 2.07 -17.45 -0.39
CA SER A 51 2.04 -16.95 -1.76
C SER A 51 3.39 -17.14 -2.45
N GLN A 52 3.38 -17.35 -3.77
CA GLN A 52 4.62 -17.33 -4.58
C GLN A 52 5.13 -15.90 -4.83
N ASN A 53 4.28 -14.88 -4.71
CA ASN A 53 4.70 -13.49 -4.78
C ASN A 53 5.41 -13.09 -3.49
N GLU A 54 6.60 -12.50 -3.62
CA GLU A 54 7.38 -11.96 -2.49
C GLU A 54 6.60 -10.88 -1.72
N SER A 55 6.76 -10.88 -0.40
CA SER A 55 6.23 -9.81 0.46
C SER A 55 7.11 -8.57 0.40
N LEU A 56 6.53 -7.45 -0.05
CA LEU A 56 7.22 -6.16 -0.13
C LEU A 56 6.44 -5.08 0.64
N MET A 57 7.17 -4.21 1.32
CA MET A 57 6.63 -3.02 1.98
C MET A 57 7.28 -1.77 1.39
N SER A 58 6.48 -0.91 0.76
CA SER A 58 6.95 0.37 0.24
C SER A 58 6.75 1.47 1.27
N VAL A 59 7.81 2.19 1.58
CA VAL A 59 7.81 3.37 2.45
C VAL A 59 8.04 4.57 1.56
N ILE A 60 7.06 5.46 1.50
CA ILE A 60 7.10 6.68 0.71
C ILE A 60 7.18 7.85 1.69
N GLU A 61 8.30 8.55 1.69
CA GLU A 61 8.57 9.69 2.54
C GLU A 61 8.37 10.97 1.72
N TYR A 62 7.45 11.83 2.17
CA TYR A 62 7.23 13.15 1.59
C TYR A 62 7.76 14.25 2.51
N LYS A 63 8.76 15.01 2.04
CA LYS A 63 9.38 16.13 2.74
C LYS A 63 8.85 17.46 2.19
N GLY A 64 7.67 17.87 2.67
CA GLY A 64 7.05 19.13 2.28
C GLY A 64 7.32 20.31 3.21
N ASN A 65 7.74 20.04 4.45
CA ASN A 65 8.07 21.08 5.44
C ASN A 65 9.60 21.20 5.56
N PRO A 66 10.19 22.39 5.36
CA PRO A 66 11.63 22.59 5.51
C PRO A 66 12.13 22.58 6.96
N ALA A 67 11.23 22.62 7.94
CA ALA A 67 11.60 22.57 9.36
C ALA A 67 12.04 21.15 9.75
N GLU A 68 13.27 21.01 10.26
CA GLU A 68 13.85 19.74 10.69
C GLU A 68 13.12 19.09 11.89
N ASP A 69 12.41 19.89 12.69
CA ASP A 69 11.64 19.45 13.86
C ASP A 69 10.16 19.14 13.54
N ALA A 70 9.77 19.26 12.27
CA ALA A 70 8.42 18.95 11.82
C ALA A 70 8.11 17.46 12.04
N ARG A 71 7.18 17.16 12.96
CA ARG A 71 6.72 15.79 13.19
C ARG A 71 6.00 15.25 11.94
N PRO A 72 6.39 14.07 11.42
CA PRO A 72 5.75 13.50 10.24
C PRO A 72 4.36 12.96 10.58
N ILE A 73 3.47 13.01 9.59
CA ILE A 73 2.21 12.25 9.61
C ILE A 73 2.49 10.92 8.92
N VAL A 74 2.20 9.81 9.60
CA VAL A 74 2.41 8.46 9.06
C VAL A 74 1.07 7.85 8.67
N LEU A 75 0.96 7.46 7.40
CA LEU A 75 -0.20 6.75 6.86
C LEU A 75 0.19 5.29 6.63
N VAL A 76 -0.59 4.35 7.19
CA VAL A 76 -0.36 2.91 7.04
C VAL A 76 -1.53 2.29 6.29
N GLY A 77 -1.25 1.74 5.11
CA GLY A 77 -2.23 1.05 4.26
C GLY A 77 -2.11 -0.47 4.35
N LYS A 78 -3.25 -1.17 4.31
CA LYS A 78 -3.27 -2.63 4.11
C LYS A 78 -2.91 -2.92 2.65
N GLY A 79 -1.98 -3.84 2.42
CA GLY A 79 -1.43 -4.14 1.09
C GLY A 79 -1.73 -5.53 0.55
N LEU A 80 -2.83 -6.18 0.94
CA LEU A 80 -3.17 -7.49 0.38
C LEU A 80 -3.70 -7.35 -1.04
N THR A 81 -2.88 -7.72 -2.02
CA THR A 81 -3.25 -7.61 -3.44
C THR A 81 -4.33 -8.59 -3.86
N PHE A 82 -4.44 -9.70 -3.13
CA PHE A 82 -5.56 -10.63 -3.20
C PHE A 82 -5.66 -11.39 -1.87
N ASP A 83 -6.89 -11.57 -1.36
CA ASP A 83 -7.15 -12.32 -0.14
C ASP A 83 -8.05 -13.53 -0.42
N SER A 84 -7.44 -14.71 -0.54
CA SER A 84 -8.18 -15.98 -0.63
C SER A 84 -8.68 -16.49 0.72
N GLY A 85 -8.20 -15.92 1.84
CA GLY A 85 -8.39 -16.42 3.20
C GLY A 85 -7.27 -17.36 3.69
N GLY A 86 -6.38 -17.84 2.82
CA GLY A 86 -5.33 -18.80 3.18
C GLY A 86 -5.89 -20.20 3.45
N ILE A 87 -5.37 -20.88 4.48
CA ILE A 87 -5.90 -22.19 4.92
C ILE A 87 -7.39 -22.09 5.30
N SER A 88 -7.80 -20.96 5.87
CA SER A 88 -9.21 -20.63 6.12
C SER A 88 -9.81 -20.02 4.85
N ILE A 89 -9.96 -20.85 3.81
CA ILE A 89 -10.38 -20.41 2.48
C ILE A 89 -11.76 -19.73 2.50
N LYS A 90 -11.88 -18.60 1.81
CA LYS A 90 -13.17 -17.93 1.61
C LYS A 90 -14.05 -18.73 0.63
N PRO A 91 -15.40 -18.60 0.70
CA PRO A 91 -16.29 -19.12 -0.33
C PRO A 91 -15.97 -18.53 -1.71
N ALA A 92 -16.29 -19.28 -2.78
CA ALA A 92 -16.05 -18.83 -4.15
C ALA A 92 -16.89 -17.61 -4.53
N GLU A 93 -18.09 -17.47 -3.96
CA GLU A 93 -18.99 -16.35 -4.22
C GLU A 93 -18.37 -15.02 -3.75
N GLY A 94 -18.19 -14.07 -4.68
CA GLY A 94 -17.60 -12.76 -4.41
C GLY A 94 -16.09 -12.75 -4.16
N MET A 95 -15.39 -13.87 -4.39
CA MET A 95 -13.94 -13.95 -4.18
C MET A 95 -13.16 -13.04 -5.15
N ASP A 96 -13.70 -12.76 -6.34
CA ASP A 96 -13.10 -11.84 -7.31
C ASP A 96 -13.03 -10.39 -6.82
N GLU A 97 -13.88 -10.01 -5.85
CA GLU A 97 -13.83 -8.71 -5.18
C GLU A 97 -12.67 -8.59 -4.20
N MET A 98 -12.05 -9.70 -3.79
CA MET A 98 -10.92 -9.67 -2.83
C MET A 98 -9.63 -9.10 -3.42
N LYS A 99 -9.62 -8.79 -4.73
CA LYS A 99 -8.60 -7.92 -5.35
C LYS A 99 -8.62 -6.49 -4.78
N TYR A 100 -9.68 -6.08 -4.09
CA TYR A 100 -9.81 -4.77 -3.46
C TYR A 100 -9.33 -4.73 -2.01
N ASP A 101 -8.76 -5.83 -1.50
CA ASP A 101 -8.33 -5.94 -0.10
C ASP A 101 -7.02 -5.17 0.21
N MET A 102 -6.46 -4.52 -0.82
CA MET A 102 -5.41 -3.50 -0.73
C MET A 102 -5.98 -2.05 -0.70
N CYS A 103 -7.29 -1.88 -0.90
CA CYS A 103 -7.95 -0.59 -0.71
C CYS A 103 -8.67 -0.59 0.63
N ARG A 104 -8.82 0.58 1.26
CA ARG A 104 -9.65 0.72 2.46
C ARG A 104 -11.11 0.40 2.10
N ARG A 105 -11.61 -0.78 2.48
CA ARG A 105 -13.03 -1.16 2.34
C ARG A 105 -13.86 -0.45 3.42
N GLY A 106 -14.11 0.84 3.22
CA GLY A 106 -15.11 1.58 3.98
C GLY A 106 -16.50 1.36 3.37
N GLY A 107 -17.28 0.47 3.98
CA GLY A 107 -18.74 0.36 3.87
C GLY A 107 -19.38 0.27 2.47
N GLY A 108 -19.88 -0.92 2.11
CA GLY A 108 -21.07 -1.10 1.26
C GLY A 108 -21.12 -0.55 -0.17
N VAL A 109 -20.10 0.14 -0.66
CA VAL A 109 -20.08 0.72 -2.01
C VAL A 109 -19.04 -0.03 -2.84
N ARG A 110 -19.51 -0.65 -3.94
CA ARG A 110 -18.64 -1.19 -5.00
C ARG A 110 -17.77 -0.05 -5.49
N ARG A 111 -16.49 -0.04 -5.10
CA ARG A 111 -15.52 0.89 -5.68
C ARG A 111 -14.88 0.18 -6.86
N ASP A 112 -15.11 0.74 -8.04
CA ASP A 112 -14.39 0.37 -9.24
C ASP A 112 -12.88 0.45 -9.01
N ALA A 113 -12.13 -0.29 -9.83
CA ALA A 113 -10.70 -0.48 -9.69
C ALA A 113 -9.83 0.78 -9.76
N ASP A 114 -10.42 1.95 -10.03
CA ASP A 114 -9.77 3.25 -9.92
C ASP A 114 -9.74 3.81 -8.48
N GLY A 115 -10.55 3.29 -7.56
CA GLY A 115 -10.54 3.70 -6.15
C GLY A 115 -9.25 3.35 -5.39
N CYS A 116 -8.43 2.44 -5.91
CA CYS A 116 -7.12 2.14 -5.31
C CYS A 116 -6.00 3.09 -5.75
N ARG A 117 -6.14 3.76 -6.90
CA ARG A 117 -5.15 4.77 -7.30
C ARG A 117 -5.24 6.01 -6.42
N THR A 118 -6.41 6.27 -5.83
CA THR A 118 -6.68 7.46 -5.00
C THR A 118 -6.30 7.30 -3.53
N ALA A 119 -6.02 6.08 -3.05
CA ALA A 119 -5.54 5.89 -1.67
C ALA A 119 -4.10 6.40 -1.47
N ALA A 120 -3.33 6.54 -2.55
CA ALA A 120 -1.99 7.14 -2.54
C ALA A 120 -1.98 8.67 -2.71
N ALA A 121 -3.13 9.30 -2.95
CA ALA A 121 -3.21 10.74 -3.23
C ALA A 121 -4.59 11.32 -2.86
N ALA A 122 -4.91 11.44 -1.57
CA ALA A 122 -5.90 12.40 -1.07
C ALA A 122 -6.05 12.31 0.46
N GLU A 123 -5.18 13.00 1.20
CA GLU A 123 -5.67 13.72 2.37
C GLU A 123 -5.64 15.21 2.01
N ARG A 124 -6.85 15.77 1.94
CA ARG A 124 -7.18 17.00 1.23
C ARG A 124 -6.41 18.19 1.79
N HIS A 125 -5.87 18.98 0.86
CA HIS A 125 -5.98 20.43 0.81
C HIS A 125 -7.33 20.95 1.37
N ARG A 126 -7.46 21.02 2.70
CA ARG A 126 -8.50 21.76 3.42
C ARG A 126 -7.88 22.34 4.69
N ARG A 127 -6.96 23.28 4.48
CA ARG A 127 -6.66 24.44 5.35
C ARG A 127 -5.41 25.14 4.81
N ALA A 128 -5.55 25.73 3.63
CA ALA A 128 -4.77 26.90 3.26
C ALA A 128 -5.80 28.00 2.96
N GLY A 129 -5.77 29.07 3.75
CA GLY A 129 -6.52 30.32 3.52
C GLY A 129 -7.75 30.53 4.41
N GLY A 130 -7.59 31.30 5.48
CA GLY A 130 -8.72 31.87 6.23
C GLY A 130 -8.34 32.42 7.61
N LEU A 131 -7.84 33.66 7.61
CA LEU A 131 -7.49 34.56 8.74
C LEU A 131 -6.22 34.22 9.53
#